data_AF-A0A3S4CA01-F1
#
_entry.id   AF-A0A3S4CA01-F1
#
_cell.length_a   1.000
_cell.length_b   1.000
_cell.length_c   1.000
_cell.angle_alpha   90.00
_cell.angle_beta   90.00
_cell.angle_gamma   90.00
#
_symmetry.space_group_name_H-M   'P 1'
#
loop_
_entity.id
_entity.type
_entity.pdbx_description
1 polymer ?
#
loop_
_entity_poly.entity_id
_entity_poly.type
_entity_poly.pdbx_seq_one_letter_code
_entity_poly.pdbx_strand_id
1 'polypeptide(L)'
;MNKHFVSMVTAIMLLIGSMMALPAWAQDRIVEAAEAFVAAEGFEVMPLEHIEGALGDLLGGDPNAMVPLDADISPLEKALLLTDLQEEPLPRLRYLLRYNQQTVDGVVLSLISVERFNLGPAIRVETALAYGEENTAPPEAFGVGPSVIWRFVTQPTAKSAALLLAASRRELTEKSATRRNCLIRACLSLDTIDALADWREWQPLDAALPEVAYPPLTPSTFSEGEEELRPAVLALQVALAAGLASQDAEGIVWNMPERQGGENETPLIALLIDRNLGQDIMTDAALGVGKMGLDSEEYWTRIAGGYFGGQTQWQITTAQGPLR
;
A
#
# COMPACT_ATOMS: atom_id res chain seq x y z
N MET A 1 -54.34 -50.53 18.48
CA MET A 1 -55.25 -49.47 18.98
C MET A 1 -54.40 -48.33 19.54
N ASN A 2 -54.79 -47.08 19.26
CA ASN A 2 -54.48 -45.79 19.92
C ASN A 2 -53.61 -45.79 21.21
N LYS A 3 -52.80 -44.77 21.54
CA LYS A 3 -52.40 -43.46 20.93
C LYS A 3 -51.30 -42.85 21.88
N HIS A 4 -50.73 -41.68 21.53
CA HIS A 4 -50.03 -40.73 22.44
C HIS A 4 -48.61 -41.15 22.94
N PHE A 5 -47.62 -40.26 23.17
CA PHE A 5 -47.37 -38.86 22.73
C PHE A 5 -45.86 -38.54 22.92
N VAL A 6 -45.24 -37.91 21.91
CA VAL A 6 -44.38 -36.71 21.92
C VAL A 6 -43.46 -36.37 23.14
N SER A 7 -42.22 -35.98 22.79
CA SER A 7 -41.22 -35.16 23.53
C SER A 7 -40.50 -35.74 24.76
N MET A 8 -39.19 -36.00 24.58
CA MET A 8 -38.14 -35.32 25.36
C MET A 8 -36.77 -35.45 24.66
N VAL A 9 -36.36 -34.45 23.86
CA VAL A 9 -34.96 -34.33 23.40
C VAL A 9 -34.26 -33.40 24.38
N THR A 10 -33.43 -33.99 25.25
CA THR A 10 -32.67 -33.26 26.27
C THR A 10 -31.60 -32.40 25.62
N ALA A 11 -31.57 -31.11 25.96
CA ALA A 11 -30.55 -30.18 25.49
C ALA A 11 -29.17 -30.55 26.04
N ILE A 12 -28.15 -30.47 25.19
CA ILE A 12 -26.74 -30.36 25.59
C ILE A 12 -26.19 -29.09 24.94
N MET A 13 -26.28 -27.98 25.67
CA MET A 13 -25.36 -26.86 25.51
C MET A 13 -24.09 -27.18 26.29
N LEU A 14 -22.91 -27.03 25.69
CA LEU A 14 -21.71 -26.65 26.45
C LEU A 14 -20.62 -26.08 25.51
N LEU A 15 -20.26 -24.82 25.78
CA LEU A 15 -19.02 -24.14 25.37
C LEU A 15 -18.72 -24.01 23.86
N ILE A 16 -19.48 -23.13 23.21
CA ILE A 16 -18.93 -22.32 22.12
C ILE A 16 -18.20 -21.14 22.77
N GLY A 17 -16.92 -20.96 22.47
CA GLY A 17 -16.14 -19.80 22.92
C GLY A 17 -16.73 -18.51 22.36
N SER A 18 -16.70 -17.44 23.15
CA SER A 18 -17.28 -16.14 22.80
C SER A 18 -16.46 -15.40 21.73
N MET A 19 -16.52 -15.89 20.48
CA MET A 19 -16.43 -15.00 19.34
C MET A 19 -17.64 -14.07 19.40
N MET A 20 -17.42 -12.76 19.36
CA MET A 20 -18.50 -11.81 19.09
C MET A 20 -18.91 -11.99 17.63
N ALA A 21 -19.84 -12.91 17.38
CA ALA A 21 -20.49 -13.03 16.09
C ALA A 21 -21.28 -11.75 15.86
N LEU A 22 -20.78 -10.89 14.96
CA LEU A 22 -21.52 -9.74 14.48
C LEU A 22 -22.88 -10.23 13.96
N PRO A 23 -23.97 -9.51 14.22
CA PRO A 23 -25.26 -9.89 13.67
C PRO A 23 -25.20 -9.80 12.14
N ALA A 24 -25.90 -10.70 11.44
CA ALA A 24 -25.77 -10.84 9.97
C ALA A 24 -25.92 -9.50 9.21
N TRP A 25 -26.84 -8.64 9.64
CA TRP A 25 -27.05 -7.31 9.05
C TRP A 25 -25.85 -6.34 9.18
N ALA A 26 -24.96 -6.54 10.14
CA ALA A 26 -23.71 -5.79 10.24
C ALA A 26 -22.66 -6.34 9.26
N GLN A 27 -22.60 -7.67 9.09
CA GLN A 27 -21.75 -8.29 8.08
C GLN A 27 -22.17 -7.89 6.66
N ASP A 28 -23.47 -7.87 6.37
CA ASP A 28 -24.01 -7.45 5.07
C ASP A 28 -23.60 -6.01 4.74
N ARG A 29 -23.68 -5.08 5.71
CA ARG A 29 -23.29 -3.67 5.51
C ARG A 29 -21.79 -3.46 5.38
N ILE A 30 -20.96 -4.28 6.04
CA ILE A 30 -19.50 -4.26 5.86
C ILE A 30 -19.16 -4.69 4.42
N VAL A 31 -19.82 -5.72 3.90
CA VAL A 31 -19.65 -6.17 2.50
C VAL A 31 -20.12 -5.10 1.52
N GLU A 32 -21.32 -4.52 1.72
CA GLU A 32 -21.86 -3.45 0.88
C GLU A 32 -20.93 -2.23 0.81
N ALA A 33 -20.34 -1.82 1.94
CA ALA A 33 -19.37 -0.72 1.98
C ALA A 33 -18.06 -1.05 1.25
N ALA A 34 -17.56 -2.29 1.40
CA ALA A 34 -16.37 -2.76 0.70
C ALA A 34 -16.60 -2.82 -0.83
N GLU A 35 -17.74 -3.38 -1.25
CA GLU A 35 -18.16 -3.44 -2.65
C GLU A 35 -18.32 -2.05 -3.26
N ALA A 36 -18.96 -1.11 -2.56
CA ALA A 36 -19.15 0.27 -3.03
C ALA A 36 -17.83 0.99 -3.32
N PHE A 37 -16.76 0.70 -2.56
CA PHE A 37 -15.44 1.27 -2.82
C PHE A 37 -14.75 0.66 -4.03
N VAL A 38 -14.86 -0.66 -4.26
CA VAL A 38 -14.17 -1.35 -5.35
C VAL A 38 -14.91 -1.32 -6.68
N ALA A 39 -16.25 -1.23 -6.68
CA ALA A 39 -17.11 -1.28 -7.86
C ALA A 39 -17.28 0.09 -8.59
N ALA A 40 -16.35 1.02 -8.40
CA ALA A 40 -16.39 2.33 -9.04
C ALA A 40 -16.17 2.25 -10.57
N GLU A 41 -16.61 3.28 -11.30
CA GLU A 41 -16.61 3.28 -12.76
C GLU A 41 -15.23 2.97 -13.38
N GLY A 42 -15.21 1.96 -14.24
CA GLY A 42 -14.02 1.48 -14.96
C GLY A 42 -13.10 0.57 -14.15
N PHE A 43 -13.44 0.21 -12.91
CA PHE A 43 -12.72 -0.82 -12.15
C PHE A 43 -13.29 -2.22 -12.43
N GLU A 44 -12.40 -3.20 -12.56
CA GLU A 44 -12.70 -4.62 -12.61
C GLU A 44 -12.49 -5.21 -11.20
N VAL A 45 -13.54 -5.81 -10.62
CA VAL A 45 -13.46 -6.47 -9.31
C VAL A 45 -12.70 -7.78 -9.46
N MET A 46 -11.68 -7.96 -8.63
CA MET A 46 -10.72 -9.06 -8.78
C MET A 46 -11.01 -10.20 -7.79
N PRO A 47 -10.82 -11.47 -8.19
CA PRO A 47 -11.05 -12.62 -7.31
C PRO A 47 -9.97 -12.70 -6.21
N LEU A 48 -10.39 -12.63 -4.95
CA LEU A 48 -9.47 -12.56 -3.80
C LEU A 48 -8.59 -13.82 -3.66
N GLU A 49 -9.11 -15.00 -4.03
CA GLU A 49 -8.35 -16.26 -4.01
C GLU A 49 -7.07 -16.17 -4.86
N HIS A 50 -7.12 -15.49 -6.01
CA HIS A 50 -5.95 -15.29 -6.87
C HIS A 50 -4.94 -14.32 -6.25
N ILE A 51 -5.43 -13.23 -5.66
CA ILE A 51 -4.62 -12.15 -5.08
C ILE A 51 -3.92 -12.60 -3.79
N GLU A 52 -4.68 -13.18 -2.85
CA GLU A 52 -4.12 -13.71 -1.59
C GLU A 52 -3.28 -14.97 -1.84
N GLY A 53 -3.59 -15.77 -2.87
CA GLY A 53 -2.77 -16.91 -3.28
C GLY A 53 -1.35 -16.51 -3.66
N ALA A 54 -1.19 -15.46 -4.48
CA ALA A 54 0.12 -14.93 -4.86
C ALA A 54 0.92 -14.38 -3.65
N LEU A 55 0.24 -13.83 -2.64
CA LEU A 55 0.87 -13.43 -1.39
C LEU A 55 1.30 -14.65 -0.54
N GLY A 56 0.46 -15.68 -0.47
CA GLY A 56 0.81 -16.95 0.18
C GLY A 56 2.05 -17.60 -0.41
N ASP A 57 2.15 -17.63 -1.74
CA ASP A 57 3.33 -18.13 -2.47
C ASP A 57 4.60 -17.31 -2.16
N LEU A 58 4.51 -15.98 -2.04
CA LEU A 58 5.63 -15.11 -1.64
C LEU A 58 6.10 -15.40 -0.21
N LEU A 59 5.18 -15.68 0.71
CA LEU A 59 5.46 -15.92 2.13
C LEU A 59 5.93 -17.36 2.41
N GLY A 60 5.63 -18.32 1.53
CA GLY A 60 6.30 -19.62 1.45
C GLY A 60 6.08 -20.59 2.62
N GLY A 61 5.07 -20.36 3.47
CA GLY A 61 4.76 -21.21 4.63
C GLY A 61 3.51 -22.09 4.46
N ASP A 62 3.18 -22.85 5.51
CA ASP A 62 2.06 -23.81 5.50
C ASP A 62 0.70 -23.08 5.49
N PRO A 63 -0.16 -23.26 4.45
CA PRO A 63 -1.49 -22.66 4.40
C PRO A 63 -2.44 -23.18 5.50
N ASN A 64 -2.06 -24.22 6.25
CA ASN A 64 -2.80 -24.75 7.39
C ASN A 64 -2.34 -24.18 8.75
N ALA A 65 -1.40 -23.23 8.78
CA ALA A 65 -0.93 -22.59 10.00
C ALA A 65 -2.07 -21.90 10.77
N MET A 66 -2.08 -22.01 12.10
CA MET A 66 -3.14 -21.42 12.93
C MET A 66 -3.15 -19.88 12.95
N VAL A 67 -1.97 -19.29 12.69
CA VAL A 67 -1.72 -17.86 12.53
C VAL A 67 -1.30 -17.64 11.06
N PRO A 68 -1.96 -16.74 10.32
CA PRO A 68 -1.56 -16.37 8.96
C PRO A 68 -0.13 -15.79 8.93
N LEU A 69 0.61 -16.05 7.84
CA LEU A 69 1.98 -15.54 7.67
C LEU A 69 2.04 -14.02 7.45
N ASP A 70 0.91 -13.45 7.05
CA ASP A 70 0.69 -12.02 6.85
C ASP A 70 0.05 -11.34 8.07
N ALA A 71 0.01 -11.99 9.24
CA ALA A 71 -0.72 -11.50 10.41
C ALA A 71 -0.32 -10.06 10.82
N ASP A 72 0.95 -9.73 10.74
CA ASP A 72 1.51 -8.43 11.13
C ASP A 72 1.74 -7.48 9.93
N ILE A 73 1.40 -7.91 8.70
CA ILE A 73 1.54 -7.06 7.51
C ILE A 73 0.41 -6.02 7.51
N SER A 74 0.77 -4.75 7.55
CA SER A 74 -0.21 -3.66 7.60
C SER A 74 -1.06 -3.54 6.34
N PRO A 75 -2.20 -2.83 6.41
CA PRO A 75 -2.97 -2.49 5.22
C PRO A 75 -2.15 -1.75 4.14
N LEU A 76 -1.16 -0.92 4.53
CA LEU A 76 -0.32 -0.18 3.59
C LEU A 76 0.67 -1.09 2.86
N GLU A 77 1.39 -1.92 3.62
CA GLU A 77 2.34 -2.88 3.08
C GLU A 77 1.63 -3.92 2.22
N LYS A 78 0.52 -4.48 2.69
CA LYS A 78 -0.25 -5.50 1.97
C LYS A 78 -0.74 -4.96 0.63
N ALA A 79 -1.29 -3.75 0.59
CA ALA A 79 -1.73 -3.14 -0.67
C ALA A 79 -0.58 -2.93 -1.69
N LEU A 80 0.63 -2.58 -1.22
CA LEU A 80 1.81 -2.45 -2.08
C LEU A 80 2.35 -3.81 -2.54
N LEU A 81 2.44 -4.80 -1.65
CA LEU A 81 2.82 -6.18 -2.01
C LEU A 81 1.87 -6.77 -3.05
N LEU A 82 0.55 -6.65 -2.82
CA LEU A 82 -0.46 -7.14 -3.76
C LEU A 82 -0.39 -6.41 -5.10
N THR A 83 -0.12 -5.10 -5.11
CA THR A 83 0.09 -4.35 -6.37
C THR A 83 1.31 -4.86 -7.13
N ASP A 84 2.44 -5.10 -6.44
CA ASP A 84 3.67 -5.57 -7.08
C ASP A 84 3.63 -7.05 -7.51
N LEU A 85 2.81 -7.88 -6.84
CA LEU A 85 2.61 -9.28 -7.19
C LEU A 85 1.64 -9.49 -8.36
N GLN A 86 0.82 -8.48 -8.69
CA GLN A 86 -0.21 -8.57 -9.72
C GLN A 86 0.12 -7.76 -10.99
N GLU A 87 1.19 -6.97 -10.98
CA GLU A 87 1.62 -6.16 -12.13
C GLU A 87 3.01 -6.57 -12.62
N GLU A 88 3.18 -6.62 -13.94
CA GLU A 88 4.49 -6.82 -14.56
C GLU A 88 5.50 -5.78 -14.04
N PRO A 89 6.71 -6.19 -13.60
CA PRO A 89 7.68 -5.30 -12.99
C PRO A 89 8.25 -4.33 -14.03
N LEU A 90 8.45 -3.07 -13.62
CA LEU A 90 8.94 -2.00 -14.48
C LEU A 90 10.08 -1.24 -13.79
N PRO A 91 11.10 -0.79 -14.53
CA PRO A 91 12.30 -0.17 -13.96
C PRO A 91 12.10 1.24 -13.43
N ARG A 92 11.14 2.00 -13.98
CA ARG A 92 10.98 3.46 -13.79
C ARG A 92 9.56 3.76 -13.30
N LEU A 93 9.36 3.87 -11.99
CA LEU A 93 8.03 3.84 -11.39
C LEU A 93 7.77 4.99 -10.41
N ARG A 94 6.52 5.46 -10.40
CA ARG A 94 5.95 6.27 -9.33
C ARG A 94 4.72 5.59 -8.75
N TYR A 95 4.71 5.36 -7.45
CA TYR A 95 3.55 4.89 -6.71
C TYR A 95 2.93 6.04 -5.94
N LEU A 96 1.60 6.14 -5.95
CA LEU A 96 0.81 6.97 -5.04
C LEU A 96 -0.19 6.07 -4.32
N LEU A 97 0.06 5.80 -3.04
CA LEU A 97 -0.91 5.20 -2.15
C LEU A 97 -1.72 6.29 -1.44
N ARG A 98 -3.04 6.12 -1.39
CA ARG A 98 -3.97 6.93 -0.59
C ARG A 98 -4.75 6.00 0.32
N TYR A 99 -4.65 6.23 1.63
CA TYR A 99 -5.33 5.49 2.69
C TYR A 99 -6.41 6.36 3.33
N ASN A 100 -7.59 5.78 3.52
CA ASN A 100 -8.70 6.32 4.29
C ASN A 100 -9.28 5.22 5.20
N GLN A 101 -10.12 5.63 6.14
CA GLN A 101 -10.89 4.74 7.00
C GLN A 101 -12.38 5.02 6.85
N GLN A 102 -13.19 3.97 7.01
CA GLN A 102 -14.64 4.08 7.15
C GLN A 102 -15.10 3.13 8.26
N THR A 103 -15.84 3.66 9.24
CA THR A 103 -16.37 2.85 10.35
C THR A 103 -17.80 2.40 10.02
N VAL A 104 -18.00 1.09 9.88
CA VAL A 104 -19.29 0.46 9.62
C VAL A 104 -19.62 -0.47 10.79
N ASP A 105 -20.69 -0.16 11.52
CA ASP A 105 -21.17 -0.95 12.68
C ASP A 105 -20.10 -1.25 13.76
N GLY A 106 -19.15 -0.32 13.94
CA GLY A 106 -18.05 -0.44 14.89
C GLY A 106 -16.82 -1.18 14.36
N VAL A 107 -16.85 -1.66 13.12
CA VAL A 107 -15.69 -2.19 12.39
C VAL A 107 -15.05 -1.08 11.57
N VAL A 108 -13.75 -0.90 11.69
CA VAL A 108 -12.98 0.05 10.88
C VAL A 108 -12.48 -0.64 9.61
N LEU A 109 -12.97 -0.19 8.46
CA LEU A 109 -12.50 -0.60 7.15
C LEU A 109 -11.38 0.32 6.68
N SER A 110 -10.26 -0.25 6.27
CA SER A 110 -9.18 0.47 5.58
C SER A 110 -9.49 0.52 4.08
N LEU A 111 -9.70 1.73 3.56
CA LEU A 111 -10.00 2.00 2.15
C LEU A 111 -8.73 2.51 1.47
N ILE A 112 -8.12 1.69 0.60
CA ILE A 112 -6.81 1.97 0.01
C ILE A 112 -6.91 2.05 -1.49
N SER A 113 -6.32 3.10 -2.08
CA SER A 113 -6.04 3.19 -3.51
C SER A 113 -4.53 3.20 -3.71
N VAL A 114 -3.99 2.31 -4.53
CA VAL A 114 -2.59 2.33 -4.98
C VAL A 114 -2.56 2.64 -6.46
N GLU A 115 -2.00 3.79 -6.83
CA GLU A 115 -1.80 4.16 -8.22
C GLU A 115 -0.34 3.92 -8.58
N ARG A 116 -0.07 3.18 -9.65
CA ARG A 116 1.28 2.85 -10.12
C ARG A 116 1.44 3.39 -11.54
N PHE A 117 2.38 4.33 -11.71
CA PHE A 117 2.63 5.01 -12.97
C PHE A 117 3.96 4.58 -13.57
N ASN A 118 3.95 4.27 -14.87
CA ASN A 118 5.16 4.03 -15.65
C ASN A 118 5.73 5.37 -16.14
N LEU A 119 6.90 5.74 -15.62
CA LEU A 119 7.60 6.99 -15.95
C LEU A 119 8.64 6.78 -17.07
N GLY A 120 8.93 5.53 -17.43
CA GLY A 120 9.87 5.14 -18.48
C GLY A 120 9.73 5.88 -19.80
N PRO A 121 8.52 5.95 -20.41
CA PRO A 121 8.29 6.68 -21.65
C PRO A 121 8.65 8.16 -21.56
N ALA A 122 8.36 8.83 -20.44
CA ALA A 122 8.70 10.25 -20.26
C ALA A 122 10.22 10.43 -20.13
N ILE A 123 10.89 9.59 -19.32
CA ILE A 123 12.35 9.64 -19.15
C ILE A 123 13.06 9.37 -20.48
N ARG A 124 12.55 8.44 -21.31
CA ARG A 124 13.10 8.20 -22.65
C ARG A 124 12.99 9.44 -23.53
N VAL A 125 11.83 10.11 -23.55
CA VAL A 125 11.62 11.31 -24.35
C VAL A 125 12.59 12.42 -23.94
N GLU A 126 12.77 12.67 -22.64
CA GLU A 126 13.77 13.66 -22.19
C GLU A 126 15.21 13.23 -22.51
N THR A 127 15.54 11.94 -22.39
CA THR A 127 16.86 11.41 -22.78
C THR A 127 17.13 11.64 -24.27
N ALA A 128 16.16 11.36 -25.14
CA ALA A 128 16.29 11.60 -26.58
C ALA A 128 16.40 13.09 -26.93
N LEU A 129 15.68 13.96 -26.22
CA LEU A 129 15.80 15.41 -26.38
C LEU A 129 17.15 15.96 -25.91
N ALA A 130 17.74 15.38 -24.84
CA ALA A 130 19.00 15.82 -24.26
C ALA A 130 20.24 15.28 -25.01
N TYR A 131 20.19 14.04 -25.49
CA TYR A 131 21.36 13.31 -26.02
C TYR A 131 21.23 12.81 -27.46
N GLY A 132 20.05 12.92 -28.08
CA GLY A 132 19.75 12.38 -29.41
C GLY A 132 19.17 10.97 -29.37
N GLU A 133 18.31 10.64 -30.34
CA GLU A 133 17.70 9.30 -30.48
C GLU A 133 18.76 8.21 -30.70
N GLU A 134 19.85 8.53 -31.41
CA GLU A 134 20.96 7.61 -31.66
C GLU A 134 21.78 7.24 -30.42
N ASN A 135 21.71 8.05 -29.36
CA ASN A 135 22.35 7.80 -28.06
C ASN A 135 21.34 7.37 -26.98
N THR A 136 20.08 7.14 -27.35
CA THR A 136 19.00 6.78 -26.42
C THR A 136 18.60 5.32 -26.58
N ALA A 137 18.54 4.59 -25.46
CA ALA A 137 18.15 3.19 -25.45
C ALA A 137 16.72 2.96 -26.01
N PRO A 138 16.41 1.74 -26.51
CA PRO A 138 15.07 1.43 -27.00
C PRO A 138 14.03 1.50 -25.86
N PRO A 139 12.73 1.72 -26.17
CA PRO A 139 11.66 1.87 -25.17
C PRO A 139 11.62 0.79 -24.09
N GLU A 140 11.94 -0.45 -24.45
CA GLU A 140 11.94 -1.61 -23.56
C GLU A 140 12.93 -1.44 -22.40
N ALA A 141 14.08 -0.79 -22.62
CA ALA A 141 15.08 -0.51 -21.59
C ALA A 141 14.63 0.56 -20.57
N PHE A 142 13.63 1.38 -20.92
CA PHE A 142 13.00 2.32 -19.99
C PHE A 142 11.73 1.76 -19.33
N GLY A 143 11.22 0.63 -19.80
CA GLY A 143 9.98 0.00 -19.34
C GLY A 143 8.77 0.36 -20.19
N VAL A 144 8.17 -0.65 -20.83
CA VAL A 144 6.89 -0.54 -21.55
C VAL A 144 5.83 -1.32 -20.77
N GLY A 145 4.75 -0.64 -20.40
CA GLY A 145 3.67 -1.18 -19.59
C GLY A 145 2.69 -0.09 -19.15
N PRO A 146 1.47 -0.47 -18.73
CA PRO A 146 0.41 0.48 -18.37
C PRO A 146 0.71 1.25 -17.08
N SER A 147 0.03 2.38 -16.91
CA SER A 147 -0.21 2.92 -15.58
C SER A 147 -1.53 2.36 -15.05
N VAL A 148 -1.61 2.05 -13.76
CA VAL A 148 -2.75 1.32 -13.18
C VAL A 148 -3.18 1.94 -11.86
N ILE A 149 -4.42 1.65 -11.48
CA ILE A 149 -4.93 1.89 -10.12
C ILE A 149 -5.48 0.60 -9.57
N TRP A 150 -4.99 0.21 -8.40
CA TRP A 150 -5.58 -0.80 -7.55
C TRP A 150 -6.39 -0.15 -6.44
N ARG A 151 -7.47 -0.82 -6.04
CA ARG A 151 -8.22 -0.53 -4.83
C ARG A 151 -8.30 -1.78 -3.98
N PHE A 152 -8.06 -1.61 -2.69
CA PHE A 152 -8.17 -2.67 -1.69
C PHE A 152 -9.02 -2.18 -0.53
N VAL A 153 -9.85 -3.08 0.01
CA VAL A 153 -10.54 -2.88 1.28
C VAL A 153 -10.07 -3.97 2.22
N THR A 154 -9.53 -3.59 3.37
CA THR A 154 -9.13 -4.54 4.42
C THR A 154 -9.81 -4.20 5.75
N GLN A 155 -9.93 -5.18 6.63
CA GLN A 155 -10.32 -4.98 8.03
C GLN A 155 -9.29 -5.64 8.97
N PRO A 156 -9.02 -5.05 10.15
CA PRO A 156 -8.27 -5.73 11.19
C PRO A 156 -9.12 -6.84 11.81
N THR A 157 -8.48 -7.92 12.23
CA THR A 157 -9.09 -9.05 12.93
C THR A 157 -8.18 -9.53 14.06
N ALA A 158 -8.68 -10.41 14.93
CA ALA A 158 -7.87 -11.04 15.98
C ALA A 158 -6.74 -11.97 15.47
N LYS A 159 -6.54 -12.10 14.14
CA LYS A 159 -5.53 -12.95 13.50
C LYS A 159 -4.72 -12.28 12.39
N SER A 160 -5.09 -11.06 11.98
CA SER A 160 -4.43 -10.34 10.89
C SER A 160 -4.77 -8.86 10.99
N ALA A 161 -3.75 -8.02 10.86
CA ALA A 161 -3.87 -6.56 10.78
C ALA A 161 -4.63 -6.09 9.51
N ALA A 162 -4.68 -6.92 8.47
CA ALA A 162 -5.21 -6.56 7.15
C ALA A 162 -5.86 -7.75 6.42
N LEU A 163 -6.97 -8.27 6.95
CA LEU A 163 -7.79 -9.25 6.20
C LEU A 163 -8.39 -8.54 4.97
N LEU A 164 -8.08 -9.03 3.77
CA LEU A 164 -8.61 -8.49 2.52
C LEU A 164 -10.09 -8.87 2.36
N LEU A 165 -10.94 -7.87 2.12
CA LEU A 165 -12.39 -8.01 1.93
C LEU A 165 -12.83 -7.81 0.49
N ALA A 166 -12.14 -6.92 -0.23
CA ALA A 166 -12.44 -6.61 -1.62
C ALA A 166 -11.20 -6.05 -2.32
N ALA A 167 -11.06 -6.33 -3.62
CA ALA A 167 -10.02 -5.77 -4.46
C ALA A 167 -10.57 -5.43 -5.85
N SER A 168 -10.06 -4.37 -6.47
CA SER A 168 -10.30 -4.09 -7.89
C SER A 168 -9.12 -3.42 -8.57
N ARG A 169 -9.01 -3.65 -9.89
CA ARG A 169 -7.98 -3.10 -10.77
C ARG A 169 -8.61 -2.18 -11.80
N ARG A 170 -7.92 -1.11 -12.18
CA ARG A 170 -8.22 -0.32 -13.38
C ARG A 170 -6.94 0.05 -14.11
N GLU A 171 -6.86 -0.33 -15.37
CA GLU A 171 -5.85 0.20 -16.28
C GLU A 171 -6.16 1.64 -16.70
N LEU A 172 -5.15 2.49 -16.71
CA LEU A 172 -5.28 3.88 -17.16
C LEU A 172 -4.86 4.01 -18.62
N THR A 173 -5.79 4.47 -19.45
CA THR A 173 -5.42 5.02 -20.77
C THR A 173 -4.44 6.19 -20.60
N GLU A 174 -3.57 6.41 -21.57
CA GLU A 174 -2.61 7.53 -21.59
C GLU A 174 -3.28 8.89 -21.29
N LYS A 175 -4.43 9.15 -21.91
CA LYS A 175 -5.25 10.35 -21.68
C LYS A 175 -5.81 10.45 -20.25
N SER A 176 -6.02 9.33 -19.58
CA SER A 176 -6.43 9.31 -18.17
C SER A 176 -5.21 9.55 -17.26
N ALA A 177 -4.11 8.82 -17.49
CA ALA A 177 -2.88 8.91 -16.70
C ALA A 177 -2.25 10.32 -16.73
N THR A 178 -2.19 10.96 -17.90
CA THR A 178 -1.73 12.36 -18.08
C THR A 178 -2.58 13.40 -17.35
N ARG A 179 -3.79 13.04 -16.91
CA ARG A 179 -4.70 13.91 -16.12
C ARG A 179 -4.72 13.57 -14.63
N ARG A 180 -3.94 12.58 -14.17
CA ARG A 180 -3.85 12.23 -12.74
C ARG A 180 -2.89 13.17 -12.04
N ASN A 181 -3.29 13.59 -10.84
CA ASN A 181 -2.49 14.41 -9.94
C ASN A 181 -2.00 13.56 -8.77
N CYS A 182 -0.69 13.46 -8.65
CA CYS A 182 0.01 12.80 -7.57
C CYS A 182 0.29 13.85 -6.51
N LEU A 183 -0.79 14.24 -5.82
CA LEU A 183 -0.87 15.41 -4.95
C LEU A 183 -0.79 16.70 -5.80
N ILE A 184 -0.05 17.73 -5.39
CA ILE A 184 0.02 19.01 -6.12
C ILE A 184 0.74 18.98 -7.48
N ARG A 185 1.19 17.81 -7.96
CA ARG A 185 1.91 17.63 -9.24
C ARG A 185 1.25 16.60 -10.16
N ALA A 186 1.44 16.70 -11.47
CA ALA A 186 0.98 15.68 -12.41
C ALA A 186 1.73 14.36 -12.18
N CYS A 187 1.04 13.22 -12.18
CA CYS A 187 1.65 11.93 -11.85
C CYS A 187 2.76 11.51 -12.82
N LEU A 188 2.61 11.81 -14.12
CA LEU A 188 3.60 11.52 -15.15
C LEU A 188 4.68 12.62 -15.31
N SER A 189 4.71 13.63 -14.45
CA SER A 189 5.78 14.64 -14.48
C SER A 189 7.11 14.07 -13.98
N LEU A 190 8.24 14.52 -14.53
CA LEU A 190 9.57 14.18 -14.04
C LEU A 190 10.07 15.12 -12.93
N ASP A 191 9.21 16.03 -12.45
CA ASP A 191 9.44 16.74 -11.18
C ASP A 191 9.77 15.73 -10.06
N THR A 192 10.65 16.14 -9.14
CA THR A 192 11.04 15.37 -7.95
C THR A 192 10.11 15.64 -6.76
N ILE A 193 10.19 14.80 -5.71
CA ILE A 193 9.37 14.93 -4.50
C ILE A 193 9.62 16.27 -3.76
N ASP A 194 10.71 16.97 -4.10
CA ASP A 194 10.99 18.35 -3.66
C ASP A 194 9.81 19.31 -3.91
N ALA A 195 9.04 19.08 -4.98
CA ALA A 195 7.89 19.91 -5.33
C ALA A 195 6.65 19.73 -4.43
N LEU A 196 6.61 18.75 -3.52
CA LEU A 196 5.42 18.47 -2.69
C LEU A 196 5.23 19.41 -1.48
N ALA A 197 6.33 19.88 -0.88
CA ALA A 197 6.30 20.61 0.38
C ALA A 197 7.59 21.42 0.60
N ASP A 198 7.53 22.41 1.50
CA ASP A 198 8.71 23.15 1.96
C ASP A 198 9.52 22.26 2.94
N TRP A 199 10.34 21.37 2.37
CA TRP A 199 11.18 20.43 3.12
C TRP A 199 12.22 21.13 3.99
N ARG A 200 12.44 20.60 5.21
CA ARG A 200 13.54 21.00 6.08
C ARG A 200 14.89 20.46 5.57
N GLU A 201 15.97 20.89 6.19
CA GLU A 201 17.31 20.39 5.92
C GLU A 201 17.41 18.87 6.16
N TRP A 202 17.90 18.13 5.17
CA TRP A 202 18.13 16.69 5.23
C TRP A 202 19.07 16.32 6.37
N GLN A 203 18.71 15.26 7.11
CA GLN A 203 19.54 14.65 8.15
C GLN A 203 19.87 13.21 7.74
N PRO A 204 21.03 12.66 8.14
CA PRO A 204 21.27 11.22 8.06
C PRO A 204 20.24 10.44 8.89
N LEU A 205 19.74 9.32 8.36
CA LEU A 205 18.91 8.39 9.10
C LEU A 205 19.69 7.09 9.31
N ASP A 206 20.19 6.90 10.53
CA ASP A 206 20.87 5.66 10.94
C ASP A 206 19.81 4.58 11.24
N ALA A 207 19.33 3.91 10.20
CA ALA A 207 18.33 2.85 10.26
C ALA A 207 18.74 1.64 9.40
N ALA A 208 18.71 0.46 10.02
CA ALA A 208 18.76 -0.82 9.32
C ALA A 208 17.43 -1.08 8.58
N LEU A 209 17.41 -2.06 7.67
CA LEU A 209 16.14 -2.55 7.12
C LEU A 209 15.26 -3.12 8.24
N PRO A 210 13.94 -2.85 8.23
CA PRO A 210 13.01 -3.49 9.15
C PRO A 210 13.00 -5.01 8.96
N GLU A 211 12.91 -5.78 10.05
CA GLU A 211 12.70 -7.22 9.97
C GLU A 211 11.24 -7.49 9.59
N VAL A 212 10.99 -8.13 8.45
CA VAL A 212 9.66 -8.32 7.88
C VAL A 212 9.37 -9.78 7.54
N ALA A 213 8.09 -10.17 7.51
CA ALA A 213 7.64 -11.53 7.21
C ALA A 213 7.79 -11.94 5.72
N TYR A 214 8.13 -11.00 4.84
CA TYR A 214 8.27 -11.17 3.39
C TYR A 214 9.69 -10.78 2.92
N PRO A 215 10.18 -11.29 1.77
CA PRO A 215 11.49 -10.89 1.25
C PRO A 215 11.56 -9.36 1.04
N PRO A 216 12.43 -8.61 1.77
CA PRO A 216 12.45 -7.15 1.72
C PRO A 216 12.97 -6.61 0.38
N LEU A 217 13.75 -7.44 -0.32
CA LEU A 217 14.35 -7.18 -1.61
C LEU A 217 13.62 -7.95 -2.73
N THR A 218 13.81 -7.46 -3.95
CA THR A 218 13.41 -8.10 -5.21
C THR A 218 14.50 -7.88 -6.25
N PRO A 219 14.70 -8.79 -7.22
CA PRO A 219 15.58 -8.52 -8.35
C PRO A 219 15.21 -7.20 -9.03
N SER A 220 16.21 -6.39 -9.35
CA SER A 220 16.03 -5.15 -10.10
C SER A 220 15.60 -5.45 -11.54
N THR A 221 14.69 -4.64 -12.07
CA THR A 221 14.41 -4.57 -13.52
C THR A 221 15.12 -3.41 -14.19
N PHE A 222 15.82 -2.57 -13.42
CA PHE A 222 16.56 -1.41 -13.89
C PHE A 222 18.04 -1.74 -14.13
N SER A 223 18.63 -2.64 -13.34
CA SER A 223 20.05 -3.03 -13.40
C SER A 223 20.21 -4.54 -13.23
N GLU A 224 20.92 -5.20 -14.16
CA GLU A 224 21.02 -6.66 -14.17
C GLU A 224 21.93 -7.17 -13.03
N GLY A 225 21.41 -8.10 -12.23
CA GLY A 225 22.14 -8.73 -11.12
C GLY A 225 22.13 -7.93 -9.82
N GLU A 226 21.46 -6.78 -9.78
CA GLU A 226 21.27 -5.99 -8.56
C GLU A 226 19.88 -6.23 -7.93
N GLU A 227 19.74 -5.87 -6.66
CA GLU A 227 18.51 -6.01 -5.89
C GLU A 227 17.95 -4.64 -5.50
N GLU A 228 16.63 -4.55 -5.43
CA GLU A 228 15.90 -3.34 -5.09
C GLU A 228 14.93 -3.58 -3.94
N LEU A 229 14.72 -2.55 -3.13
CA LEU A 229 13.76 -2.58 -2.04
C LEU A 229 12.33 -2.66 -2.58
N ARG A 230 11.52 -3.54 -1.98
CA ARG A 230 10.09 -3.56 -2.26
C ARG A 230 9.45 -2.27 -1.74
N PRO A 231 8.58 -1.61 -2.52
CA PRO A 231 7.73 -0.50 -2.08
C PRO A 231 7.07 -0.70 -0.71
N ALA A 232 6.66 -1.92 -0.36
CA ALA A 232 6.10 -2.24 0.96
C ALA A 232 7.10 -2.03 2.12
N VAL A 233 8.33 -2.52 2.02
CA VAL A 233 9.38 -2.26 3.03
C VAL A 233 9.73 -0.77 3.09
N LEU A 234 9.70 -0.09 1.95
CA LEU A 234 9.95 1.35 1.91
C LEU A 234 8.82 2.15 2.59
N ALA A 235 7.57 1.72 2.44
CA ALA A 235 6.40 2.24 3.15
C ALA A 235 6.52 2.05 4.67
N LEU A 236 6.95 0.87 5.11
CA LEU A 236 7.24 0.60 6.52
C LEU A 236 8.41 1.47 7.04
N GLN A 237 9.51 1.58 6.28
CA GLN A 237 10.67 2.38 6.66
C GLN A 237 10.32 3.86 6.87
N VAL A 238 9.51 4.46 6.00
CA VAL A 238 9.05 5.85 6.15
C VAL A 238 7.97 5.98 7.24
N ALA A 239 7.16 4.95 7.48
CA ALA A 239 6.19 4.93 8.58
C ALA A 239 6.86 4.84 9.96
N LEU A 240 7.92 4.02 10.11
CA LEU A 240 8.78 3.98 11.30
C LEU A 240 9.42 5.37 11.54
N ALA A 241 9.98 5.97 10.49
CA ALA A 241 10.54 7.32 10.54
C ALA A 241 9.50 8.42 10.87
N ALA A 242 8.23 8.21 10.51
CA ALA A 242 7.10 9.10 10.81
C ALA A 242 6.46 8.84 12.19
N GLY A 243 6.87 7.80 12.92
CA GLY A 243 6.23 7.38 14.17
C GLY A 243 4.84 6.73 14.00
N LEU A 244 4.47 6.35 12.77
CA LEU A 244 3.23 5.60 12.48
C LEU A 244 3.40 4.09 12.64
N ALA A 245 4.63 3.61 12.74
CA ALA A 245 4.96 2.24 13.10
C ALA A 245 6.04 2.25 14.17
N SER A 246 6.13 1.17 14.94
CA SER A 246 7.23 0.86 15.84
C SER A 246 7.61 -0.61 15.66
N GLN A 247 8.91 -0.92 15.76
CA GLN A 247 9.41 -2.28 15.72
C GLN A 247 10.24 -2.59 16.97
N ASP A 248 9.98 -3.73 17.58
CA ASP A 248 10.77 -4.30 18.67
C ASP A 248 10.84 -5.84 18.54
N ALA A 249 11.21 -6.52 19.63
CA ALA A 249 11.37 -7.98 19.65
C ALA A 249 10.04 -8.77 19.61
N GLU A 250 8.89 -8.12 19.81
CA GLU A 250 7.56 -8.72 19.70
C GLU A 250 6.99 -8.59 18.27
N GLY A 251 7.55 -7.71 17.44
CA GLY A 251 7.22 -7.58 16.01
C GLY A 251 7.10 -6.12 15.54
N ILE A 252 6.28 -5.91 14.52
CA ILE A 252 5.94 -4.58 14.00
C ILE A 252 4.54 -4.20 14.50
N VAL A 253 4.43 -3.05 15.16
CA VAL A 253 3.16 -2.48 15.62
C VAL A 253 2.87 -1.22 14.82
N TRP A 254 1.74 -1.20 14.12
CA TRP A 254 1.27 -0.06 13.35
C TRP A 254 0.31 0.82 14.16
N ASN A 255 0.78 2.01 14.51
CA ASN A 255 0.04 3.05 15.22
C ASN A 255 -0.72 3.92 14.21
N MET A 256 -1.63 3.28 13.45
CA MET A 256 -2.38 3.96 12.40
C MET A 256 -3.25 5.06 13.02
N PRO A 257 -3.25 6.27 12.44
CA PRO A 257 -4.09 7.37 12.91
C PRO A 257 -5.57 7.00 12.77
N GLU A 258 -6.40 7.49 13.69
CA GLU A 258 -7.86 7.46 13.57
C GLU A 258 -8.38 8.86 13.29
N ARG A 259 -9.26 9.00 12.28
CA ARG A 259 -9.89 10.29 11.96
C ARG A 259 -11.08 10.55 12.88
N GLN A 260 -11.03 11.63 13.65
CA GLN A 260 -12.18 12.16 14.39
C GLN A 260 -13.05 13.03 13.48
N GLY A 261 -14.29 12.62 13.24
CA GLY A 261 -15.27 13.39 12.47
C GLY A 261 -15.87 12.61 11.31
N GLY A 262 -16.50 13.34 10.38
CA GLY A 262 -17.10 12.76 9.17
C GLY A 262 -16.09 12.47 8.06
N GLU A 263 -16.59 11.87 6.98
CA GLU A 263 -15.81 11.64 5.75
C GLU A 263 -15.26 12.96 5.18
N ASN A 264 -14.03 12.92 4.67
CA ASN A 264 -13.33 14.05 4.06
C ASN A 264 -12.56 13.52 2.83
N GLU A 265 -12.60 14.28 1.73
CA GLU A 265 -11.97 13.94 0.46
C GLU A 265 -10.43 13.84 0.55
N THR A 266 -9.82 14.56 1.50
CA THR A 266 -8.38 14.46 1.80
C THR A 266 -8.06 13.07 2.41
N PRO A 267 -7.06 12.33 1.87
CA PRO A 267 -6.64 11.05 2.46
C PRO A 267 -6.15 11.22 3.90
N LEU A 268 -6.31 10.19 4.72
CA LEU A 268 -5.77 10.18 6.08
C LEU A 268 -4.25 9.94 6.08
N ILE A 269 -3.77 9.07 5.19
CA ILE A 269 -2.35 8.96 4.84
C ILE A 269 -2.22 9.00 3.31
N ALA A 270 -1.29 9.81 2.81
CA ALA A 270 -0.81 9.75 1.44
C ALA A 270 0.65 9.30 1.44
N LEU A 271 1.01 8.33 0.61
CA LEU A 271 2.39 7.88 0.45
C LEU A 271 2.74 7.93 -1.03
N LEU A 272 3.79 8.67 -1.37
CA LEU A 272 4.34 8.76 -2.71
C LEU A 272 5.73 8.12 -2.73
N ILE A 273 5.98 7.19 -3.65
CA ILE A 273 7.28 6.54 -3.83
C ILE A 273 7.73 6.71 -5.28
N ASP A 274 8.87 7.37 -5.46
CA ASP A 274 9.58 7.48 -6.74
C ASP A 274 10.73 6.46 -6.72
N ARG A 275 10.69 5.47 -7.62
CA ARG A 275 11.68 4.39 -7.75
C ARG A 275 12.46 4.55 -9.05
N ASN A 276 13.77 4.66 -8.89
CA ASN A 276 14.75 4.82 -9.96
C ASN A 276 14.32 5.89 -10.97
N LEU A 277 14.17 7.15 -10.56
CA LEU A 277 13.94 8.24 -11.52
C LEU A 277 15.25 8.94 -11.96
N GLY A 278 16.36 8.67 -11.26
CA GLY A 278 17.71 9.17 -11.58
C GLY A 278 18.52 8.26 -12.51
N GLN A 279 19.86 8.30 -12.40
CA GLN A 279 20.74 7.42 -13.17
C GLN A 279 21.09 6.10 -12.45
N ASP A 280 20.97 6.08 -11.12
CA ASP A 280 21.30 4.94 -10.27
C ASP A 280 20.05 4.27 -9.68
N ILE A 281 20.22 3.08 -9.08
CA ILE A 281 19.19 2.51 -8.18
C ILE A 281 19.03 3.45 -7.00
N MET A 282 17.87 4.08 -6.88
CA MET A 282 17.55 4.96 -5.77
C MET A 282 16.05 5.05 -5.57
N THR A 283 15.65 5.16 -4.31
CA THR A 283 14.25 5.34 -3.91
C THR A 283 14.08 6.63 -3.11
N ASP A 284 13.00 7.34 -3.37
CA ASP A 284 12.59 8.55 -2.66
C ASP A 284 11.11 8.38 -2.28
N ALA A 285 10.80 8.47 -1.00
CA ALA A 285 9.47 8.18 -0.46
C ALA A 285 9.02 9.28 0.50
N ALA A 286 7.87 9.89 0.22
CA ALA A 286 7.23 10.87 1.10
C ALA A 286 5.88 10.35 1.61
N LEU A 287 5.76 10.24 2.93
CA LEU A 287 4.53 9.93 3.65
C LEU A 287 3.98 11.21 4.29
N GLY A 288 2.76 11.58 3.90
CA GLY A 288 1.98 12.67 4.49
C GLY A 288 0.86 12.14 5.35
N VAL A 289 0.60 12.79 6.48
CA VAL A 289 -0.49 12.47 7.41
C VAL A 289 -1.45 13.64 7.47
N GLY A 290 -2.73 13.37 7.16
CA GLY A 290 -3.81 14.35 7.18
C GLY A 290 -4.31 14.67 8.59
N LYS A 291 -5.16 15.69 8.74
CA LYS A 291 -5.72 16.02 10.06
C LYS A 291 -6.52 14.85 10.65
N MET A 292 -6.19 14.50 11.88
CA MET A 292 -6.87 13.53 12.75
C MET A 292 -7.99 14.20 13.57
N GLY A 293 -7.88 15.50 13.83
CA GLY A 293 -8.86 16.30 14.56
C GLY A 293 -8.62 17.80 14.37
N LEU A 294 -9.33 18.64 15.14
CA LEU A 294 -9.26 20.10 15.01
C LEU A 294 -7.86 20.67 15.29
N ASP A 295 -7.18 20.13 16.32
CA ASP A 295 -5.89 20.62 16.83
C ASP A 295 -4.67 19.90 16.22
N SER A 296 -4.87 18.90 15.34
CA SER A 296 -3.77 18.23 14.63
C SER A 296 -3.37 19.02 13.39
N GLU A 297 -2.07 19.13 13.11
CA GLU A 297 -1.56 19.68 11.85
C GLU A 297 -1.17 18.59 10.85
N GLU A 298 -1.25 18.92 9.57
CA GLU A 298 -0.82 18.06 8.47
C GLU A 298 0.71 18.12 8.35
N TYR A 299 1.34 16.95 8.31
CA TYR A 299 2.80 16.83 8.28
C TYR A 299 3.27 15.79 7.27
N TRP A 300 4.52 15.93 6.86
CA TRP A 300 5.20 15.05 5.93
C TRP A 300 6.50 14.55 6.53
N THR A 301 6.78 13.26 6.34
CA THR A 301 8.08 12.63 6.52
C THR A 301 8.54 12.08 5.18
N ARG A 302 9.77 12.37 4.78
CA ARG A 302 10.36 11.88 3.55
C ARG A 302 11.69 11.21 3.83
N ILE A 303 11.92 10.06 3.21
CA ILE A 303 13.21 9.37 3.18
C ILE A 303 13.70 9.27 1.74
N ALA A 304 15.00 9.40 1.54
CA ALA A 304 15.65 9.14 0.25
C ALA A 304 16.90 8.28 0.49
N GLY A 305 17.18 7.37 -0.44
CA GLY A 305 18.29 6.44 -0.33
C GLY A 305 18.04 5.09 -1.00
N GLY A 306 18.71 4.06 -0.50
CA GLY A 306 18.65 2.72 -1.07
C GLY A 306 19.49 1.68 -0.31
N TYR A 307 19.63 0.52 -0.95
CA TYR A 307 20.41 -0.61 -0.45
C TYR A 307 21.66 -0.78 -1.32
N PHE A 308 22.84 -0.55 -0.74
CA PHE A 308 24.11 -0.49 -1.45
C PHE A 308 25.15 -1.37 -0.75
N GLY A 309 25.77 -2.30 -1.49
CA GLY A 309 26.87 -3.13 -0.96
C GLY A 309 26.50 -3.97 0.28
N GLY A 310 25.22 -4.31 0.45
CA GLY A 310 24.73 -5.06 1.61
C GLY A 310 24.21 -4.20 2.78
N GLN A 311 24.22 -2.87 2.66
CA GLN A 311 23.83 -1.95 3.73
C GLN A 311 22.79 -0.92 3.25
N THR A 312 21.94 -0.45 4.16
CA THR A 312 21.09 0.71 3.92
C THR A 312 21.88 2.00 4.03
N GLN A 313 21.53 2.97 3.16
CA GLN A 313 21.94 4.36 3.32
C GLN A 313 20.70 5.23 3.17
N TRP A 314 20.33 5.94 4.23
CA TRP A 314 19.12 6.75 4.28
C TRP A 314 19.43 8.20 4.69
N GLN A 315 18.71 9.12 4.07
CA GLN A 315 18.50 10.48 4.56
C GLN A 315 17.03 10.67 4.88
N ILE A 316 16.73 11.52 5.85
CA ILE A 316 15.37 11.90 6.27
C ILE A 316 15.19 13.42 6.22
N THR A 317 14.03 13.87 5.79
CA THR A 317 13.55 15.24 6.01
C THR A 317 12.07 15.23 6.40
N THR A 318 11.59 16.36 6.91
CA THR A 318 10.19 16.57 7.30
C THR A 318 9.70 17.91 6.79
N ALA A 319 8.38 18.03 6.59
CA ALA A 319 7.71 19.29 6.29
C ALA A 319 6.37 19.39 7.03
N GLN A 320 5.83 20.60 7.07
CA GLN A 320 4.42 20.86 7.43
C GLN A 320 3.74 21.46 6.22
N GLY A 321 2.49 21.07 5.96
CA GLY A 321 1.78 21.54 4.77
C GLY A 321 0.68 20.57 4.33
N PRO A 322 -0.20 21.03 3.43
CA PRO A 322 -1.44 20.34 3.13
C PRO A 322 -1.26 19.05 2.30
N LEU A 323 -2.06 18.03 2.60
CA LEU A 323 -2.26 16.86 1.75
C LEU A 323 -3.27 17.21 0.63
N ARG A 324 -2.78 17.73 -0.49
CA ARG A 324 -3.57 18.08 -1.68
C ARG A 324 -2.96 17.44 -2.91
#